data_AF-A0A1J3JD07-F1
#
_entry.id   AF-A0A1J3JD07-F1
#
_cell.length_a   1.000
_cell.length_b   1.000
_cell.length_c   1.000
_cell.angle_alpha   90.00
_cell.angle_beta   90.00
_cell.angle_gamma   90.00
#
_symmetry.space_group_name_H-M   'P 1'
#
loop_
_entity.id
_entity.type
_entity.pdbx_description
1 polymer ?
#
loop_
_entity_poly.entity_id
_entity_poly.type
_entity_poly.pdbx_seq_one_letter_code
_entity_poly.pdbx_strand_id
1 'polypeptide(L)'
;LSDVAITSYGDSRIFAPDTFGKVHVWDRRAGVSPCIELSINRYDVFNSIQIHVDNQTIFGAGKEGSIHIWDLRGGRNSTAFQSRKDMSHLPVVSLYLAPMLWKIAALKAQSDIVSKEIHSISVNPSSPHQLAFHLDDGWSGVVDIYKTQLTHVHCPPPAWLNGSSNSADLILRKPSWLPTS
;
A
#
# COMPACT_ATOMS: atom_id res chain seq x y z
N LEU A 1 -13.53 2.08 3.29
CA LEU A 1 -12.97 3.17 4.11
C LEU A 1 -11.90 3.83 3.26
N SER A 2 -11.82 5.15 3.21
CA SER A 2 -10.68 5.85 2.60
C SER A 2 -9.70 6.23 3.71
N ASP A 3 -8.44 5.85 3.56
CA ASP A 3 -7.37 6.05 4.54
C ASP A 3 -6.83 7.50 4.51
N VAL A 4 -6.10 7.94 5.54
CA VAL A 4 -5.40 9.24 5.57
C VAL A 4 -4.08 9.07 6.29
N ALA A 5 -3.00 9.64 5.75
CA ALA A 5 -1.69 9.64 6.38
C ALA A 5 -1.18 11.06 6.66
N ILE A 6 -0.43 11.21 7.75
CA ILE A 6 0.14 12.48 8.21
C ILE A 6 1.63 12.27 8.48
N THR A 7 2.46 13.22 8.04
CA THR A 7 3.90 13.15 8.30
C THR A 7 4.24 13.34 9.77
N SER A 8 5.40 12.81 10.20
CA SER A 8 5.86 12.95 11.58
C SER A 8 6.26 14.39 11.94
N TYR A 9 6.45 14.63 13.25
CA TYR A 9 6.58 15.96 13.86
C TYR A 9 7.47 16.96 13.08
N GLY A 10 6.88 18.12 12.77
CA GLY A 10 7.55 19.26 12.12
C GLY A 10 7.24 19.39 10.62
N ASP A 11 6.91 18.28 9.97
CA ASP A 11 6.39 18.23 8.61
C ASP A 11 4.86 18.38 8.65
N SER A 12 4.32 19.32 7.88
CA SER A 12 2.91 19.73 7.95
C SER A 12 2.10 19.21 6.78
N ARG A 13 2.45 18.01 6.29
CA ARG A 13 1.84 17.39 5.12
C ARG A 13 0.79 16.34 5.50
N ILE A 14 -0.32 16.35 4.77
CA ILE A 14 -1.42 15.39 4.87
C ILE A 14 -1.62 14.73 3.51
N PHE A 15 -1.90 13.44 3.49
CA PHE A 15 -2.08 12.63 2.30
C PHE A 15 -3.43 11.93 2.37
N ALA A 16 -4.24 12.06 1.33
CA ALA A 16 -5.51 11.36 1.24
C ALA A 16 -5.73 10.81 -0.18
N PRO A 17 -6.05 9.51 -0.32
CA PRO A 17 -6.48 8.94 -1.58
C PRO A 17 -7.90 9.40 -1.92
N ASP A 18 -8.15 9.62 -3.20
CA ASP A 18 -9.49 9.83 -3.75
C ASP A 18 -10.07 8.55 -4.36
N THR A 19 -11.30 8.63 -4.84
CA THR A 19 -11.99 7.52 -5.50
C THR A 19 -11.56 7.31 -6.95
N PHE A 20 -10.71 8.19 -7.48
CA PHE A 20 -10.20 8.17 -8.85
C PHE A 20 -8.80 7.56 -8.97
N GLY A 21 -8.24 7.07 -7.87
CA GLY A 21 -6.92 6.45 -7.86
C GLY A 21 -5.76 7.43 -7.81
N LYS A 22 -6.02 8.61 -7.24
CA LYS A 22 -5.00 9.62 -6.98
C LYS A 22 -4.85 9.80 -5.48
N VAL A 23 -3.68 10.24 -5.06
CA VAL A 23 -3.44 10.72 -3.70
C VAL A 23 -3.16 12.20 -3.76
N HIS A 24 -3.96 12.96 -3.03
CA HIS A 24 -3.78 14.40 -2.88
C HIS A 24 -2.90 14.66 -1.66
N VAL A 25 -1.98 15.62 -1.82
CA VAL A 25 -1.07 16.04 -0.75
C VAL A 25 -1.32 17.51 -0.45
N TRP A 26 -1.60 17.79 0.82
CA TRP A 26 -1.73 19.15 1.33
C TRP A 26 -0.54 19.49 2.20
N ASP A 27 0.05 20.65 2.02
CA ASP A 27 1.00 21.25 2.96
C ASP A 27 0.35 22.47 3.60
N ARG A 28 0.21 22.44 4.94
CA ARG A 28 -0.36 23.57 5.71
C ARG A 28 0.34 24.90 5.42
N ARG A 29 1.63 24.88 5.07
CA ARG A 29 2.42 26.08 4.73
C ARG A 29 2.13 26.60 3.32
N ALA A 30 1.65 25.74 2.42
CA ALA A 30 1.33 26.08 1.04
C ALA A 30 -0.10 26.61 0.86
N GLY A 31 -1.01 26.30 1.80
CA GLY A 31 -2.37 26.80 1.82
C GLY A 31 -3.41 25.70 2.03
N VAL A 32 -4.66 25.97 1.63
CA VAL A 32 -5.80 25.04 1.82
C VAL A 32 -6.02 24.08 0.65
N SER A 33 -5.45 24.38 -0.52
CA SER A 33 -5.52 23.52 -1.71
C SER A 33 -4.40 22.47 -1.71
N PRO A 34 -4.62 21.29 -2.31
CA PRO A 34 -3.54 20.32 -2.48
C PRO A 34 -2.42 20.96 -3.32
N CYS A 35 -1.17 20.69 -2.96
CA CYS A 35 0.01 21.21 -3.64
C CYS A 35 0.72 20.16 -4.49
N ILE A 36 0.45 18.87 -4.27
CA ILE A 36 1.01 17.75 -5.03
C ILE A 36 -0.09 16.72 -5.26
N GLU A 37 -0.11 16.12 -6.44
CA GLU A 37 -0.93 14.96 -6.78
C GLU A 37 -0.02 13.75 -7.05
N LEU A 38 -0.28 12.62 -6.40
CA LEU A 38 0.36 11.35 -6.75
C LEU A 38 -0.64 10.53 -7.55
N SER A 39 -0.23 10.10 -8.75
CA SER A 39 -1.11 9.37 -9.65
C SER A 39 -0.39 8.15 -10.21
N ILE A 40 -1.18 7.28 -10.85
CA ILE A 40 -0.71 6.10 -11.56
C ILE A 40 -1.27 6.12 -12.97
N ASN A 41 -0.56 5.49 -13.91
CA ASN A 41 -0.96 5.48 -15.32
C ASN A 41 -2.25 4.69 -15.59
N ARG A 42 -2.64 3.81 -14.67
CA ARG A 42 -3.82 2.95 -14.78
C ARG A 42 -4.72 3.22 -13.59
N TYR A 43 -6.04 3.11 -13.78
CA TYR A 43 -6.99 3.24 -12.68
C TYR A 43 -6.82 2.10 -11.65
N ASP A 44 -6.65 2.47 -10.39
CA ASP A 44 -6.71 1.58 -9.22
C ASP A 44 -7.16 2.40 -8.01
N VAL A 45 -8.00 1.83 -7.15
CA VAL A 45 -8.50 2.53 -5.94
C VAL A 45 -7.62 2.14 -4.76
N PHE A 46 -7.07 3.14 -4.06
CA PHE A 46 -6.25 2.88 -2.89
C PHE A 46 -7.10 2.71 -1.63
N ASN A 47 -6.93 1.57 -0.96
CA ASN A 47 -7.59 1.28 0.31
C ASN A 47 -6.76 1.66 1.52
N SER A 48 -5.44 1.64 1.37
CA SER A 48 -4.50 1.97 2.44
C SER A 48 -3.32 2.76 1.88
N ILE A 49 -2.92 3.77 2.65
CA ILE A 49 -1.78 4.62 2.32
C ILE A 49 -0.88 4.73 3.54
N GLN A 50 0.43 4.71 3.31
CA GLN A 50 1.39 4.83 4.40
C GLN A 50 2.60 5.66 4.02
N ILE A 51 3.01 6.51 4.94
CA ILE A 51 4.25 7.29 4.83
C ILE A 51 5.38 6.47 5.46
N HIS A 52 6.47 6.33 4.74
CA HIS A 52 7.69 5.72 5.25
C HIS A 52 8.35 6.62 6.32
N VAL A 53 9.20 6.04 7.17
CA VAL A 53 9.86 6.76 8.27
C VAL A 53 10.75 7.93 7.82
N ASP A 54 11.10 7.99 6.54
CA ASP A 54 11.87 9.10 5.96
C ASP A 54 11.02 10.32 5.56
N ASN A 55 9.70 10.27 5.76
CA ASN A 55 8.71 11.28 5.35
C ASN A 55 8.74 11.65 3.85
N GLN A 56 9.43 10.88 3.02
CA GLN A 56 9.61 11.21 1.60
C GLN A 56 9.12 10.09 0.69
N THR A 57 9.09 8.86 1.19
CA THR A 57 8.55 7.72 0.46
C THR A 57 7.11 7.45 0.88
N ILE A 58 6.21 7.34 -0.08
CA ILE A 58 4.79 7.07 0.13
C ILE A 58 4.46 5.70 -0.48
N PHE A 59 3.68 4.90 0.25
CA PHE A 59 3.14 3.62 -0.21
C PHE A 59 1.63 3.74 -0.36
N GLY A 60 1.10 3.25 -1.47
CA GLY A 60 -0.34 3.15 -1.73
C GLY A 60 -0.69 1.74 -2.14
N ALA A 61 -1.63 1.13 -1.43
CA ALA A 61 -2.07 -0.23 -1.65
C ALA A 61 -3.45 -0.26 -2.30
N GLY A 62 -3.54 -0.91 -3.47
CA GLY A 62 -4.69 -0.90 -4.36
C GLY A 62 -5.59 -2.12 -4.25
N LYS A 63 -6.73 -2.04 -4.96
CA LYS A 63 -7.70 -3.14 -5.08
C LYS A 63 -7.21 -4.27 -5.96
N GLU A 64 -6.32 -3.98 -6.89
CA GLU A 64 -5.75 -4.97 -7.81
C GLU A 64 -4.46 -5.61 -7.27
N GLY A 65 -4.34 -5.77 -5.94
CA GLY A 65 -3.15 -6.41 -5.34
C GLY A 65 -1.84 -5.67 -5.61
N SER A 66 -1.94 -4.36 -5.85
CA SER A 66 -0.84 -3.50 -6.24
C SER A 66 -0.33 -2.69 -5.05
N ILE A 67 0.99 -2.51 -4.96
CA ILE A 67 1.61 -1.55 -4.04
C ILE A 67 2.42 -0.57 -4.88
N HIS A 68 2.00 0.69 -4.88
CA HIS A 68 2.68 1.78 -5.56
C HIS A 68 3.55 2.55 -4.59
N ILE A 69 4.76 2.89 -5.03
CA ILE A 69 5.78 3.57 -4.24
C ILE A 69 6.10 4.88 -4.94
N TRP A 70 5.89 6.01 -4.26
CA TRP A 70 6.28 7.34 -4.74
C TRP A 70 7.42 7.90 -3.89
N ASP A 71 8.34 8.62 -4.52
CA ASP A 71 9.37 9.42 -3.83
C ASP A 71 9.11 10.92 -4.09
N LEU A 72 8.86 11.65 -3.01
CA LEU A 72 8.57 13.09 -3.02
C LEU A 72 9.83 13.96 -3.18
N ARG A 73 11.04 13.39 -3.06
CA ARG A 73 12.30 14.11 -3.32
C ARG A 73 12.46 14.51 -4.79
N GLY A 74 11.63 13.97 -5.67
CA GLY A 74 11.64 14.20 -7.11
C GLY A 74 12.32 13.04 -7.85
N GLY A 75 11.57 12.39 -8.74
CA GLY A 75 12.10 11.48 -9.76
C GLY A 75 12.53 12.24 -11.03
N ARG A 76 13.08 11.53 -12.03
CA ARG A 76 13.69 12.03 -13.31
C ARG A 76 12.95 13.14 -14.10
N ASN A 77 11.74 13.51 -13.70
CA ASN A 77 10.96 14.62 -14.26
C ASN A 77 10.97 15.85 -13.33
N SER A 78 12.11 16.17 -12.69
CA SER A 78 12.29 17.46 -12.03
C SER A 78 12.36 18.54 -13.11
N THR A 79 11.20 18.99 -13.58
CA THR A 79 11.14 20.25 -14.31
C THR A 79 11.25 21.34 -13.26
N ALA A 80 12.42 21.98 -13.20
CA ALA A 80 12.74 23.04 -12.24
C ALA A 80 11.83 24.29 -12.33
N PHE A 81 10.79 24.27 -13.17
CA PHE A 81 9.92 25.39 -13.49
C PHE A 81 8.44 25.03 -13.68
N GLN A 82 7.95 23.89 -13.17
CA GLN A 82 6.51 23.66 -13.12
C GLN A 82 5.86 24.56 -12.06
N SER A 83 4.83 25.32 -12.48
CA SER A 83 4.06 26.14 -11.55
C SER A 83 3.49 25.25 -10.44
N ARG A 84 3.48 25.76 -9.20
CA ARG A 84 3.09 25.04 -7.96
C ARG A 84 1.67 24.42 -8.00
N LYS A 85 0.88 24.66 -9.06
CA LYS A 85 -0.50 24.17 -9.18
C LYS A 85 -0.66 22.77 -9.80
N ASP A 86 0.33 22.22 -10.51
CA ASP A 86 0.16 20.96 -11.26
C ASP A 86 1.40 20.04 -11.17
N MET A 87 1.89 19.77 -9.97
CA MET A 87 2.94 18.75 -9.78
C MET A 87 2.31 17.37 -9.59
N SER A 88 2.22 16.59 -10.66
CA SER A 88 1.81 15.19 -10.62
C SER A 88 3.04 14.26 -10.57
N HIS A 89 3.09 13.37 -9.59
CA HIS A 89 4.15 12.37 -9.45
C HIS A 89 3.62 10.97 -9.79
N LEU A 90 4.31 10.31 -10.71
CA LEU A 90 4.12 8.88 -10.97
C LEU A 90 4.94 8.03 -9.98
N PRO A 91 4.54 6.79 -9.71
CA PRO A 91 5.29 5.92 -8.82
C PRO A 91 6.68 5.66 -9.40
N VAL A 92 7.69 5.62 -8.52
CA VAL A 92 9.04 5.17 -8.86
C VAL A 92 9.08 3.65 -9.03
N VAL A 93 8.22 2.93 -8.30
CA VAL A 93 8.09 1.48 -8.34
C VAL A 93 6.62 1.08 -8.14
N SER A 94 6.17 0.07 -8.90
CA SER A 94 4.88 -0.58 -8.72
C SER A 94 5.09 -2.07 -8.52
N LEU A 95 4.61 -2.62 -7.42
CA LEU A 95 4.70 -4.03 -7.05
C LEU A 95 3.34 -4.69 -7.22
N TYR A 96 3.31 -5.92 -7.72
CA TYR A 96 2.10 -6.71 -7.87
C TYR A 96 2.25 -8.01 -7.10
N LEU A 97 1.42 -8.21 -6.07
CA LEU A 97 1.59 -9.31 -5.13
C LEU A 97 1.30 -10.67 -5.77
N ALA A 98 0.27 -10.78 -6.61
CA ALA A 98 -0.07 -12.06 -7.25
C ALA A 98 1.08 -12.62 -8.11
N PRO A 99 1.72 -11.86 -9.02
CA PRO A 99 2.93 -12.32 -9.72
C PRO A 99 4.11 -12.67 -8.81
N MET A 100 4.26 -11.99 -7.66
CA MET A 100 5.31 -12.32 -6.69
C MET A 100 5.03 -13.63 -5.96
N LEU A 101 3.80 -13.82 -5.48
CA LEU A 101 3.33 -15.05 -4.85
C LEU A 101 3.43 -16.24 -5.81
N TRP A 102 3.11 -16.02 -7.09
CA TRP A 102 3.18 -17.04 -8.15
C TRP A 102 4.60 -17.60 -8.35
N LYS A 103 5.64 -16.83 -8.02
CA LYS A 103 7.04 -17.30 -8.10
C LYS A 103 7.40 -18.30 -6.99
N ILE A 104 6.59 -18.40 -5.93
CA ILE A 104 6.79 -19.35 -4.84
C ILE A 104 6.19 -20.69 -5.26
N ALA A 105 7.04 -21.63 -5.67
CA ALA A 105 6.61 -22.91 -6.25
C ALA A 105 5.61 -23.69 -5.36
N ALA A 106 5.83 -23.71 -4.04
CA ALA A 106 4.94 -24.38 -3.10
C ALA A 106 3.53 -23.75 -3.09
N LEU A 107 3.43 -22.42 -3.09
CA LEU A 107 2.14 -21.73 -3.14
C LEU A 107 1.43 -21.95 -4.48
N LYS A 108 2.17 -21.80 -5.58
CA LYS A 108 1.65 -22.05 -6.93
C LYS A 108 1.08 -23.46 -7.09
N ALA A 109 1.69 -24.46 -6.46
CA ALA A 109 1.24 -25.85 -6.54
C ALA A 109 -0.01 -26.14 -5.69
N GLN A 110 -0.29 -25.32 -4.67
CA GLN A 110 -1.30 -25.60 -3.64
C GLN A 110 -2.47 -24.62 -3.64
N SER A 111 -2.39 -23.54 -4.40
CA SER A 111 -3.39 -22.47 -4.37
C SER A 111 -3.52 -21.81 -5.73
N ASP A 112 -4.73 -21.39 -6.06
CA ASP A 112 -4.98 -20.53 -7.22
C ASP A 112 -4.61 -19.09 -6.86
N ILE A 113 -3.51 -18.60 -7.42
CA ILE A 113 -2.96 -17.28 -7.11
C ILE A 113 -3.50 -16.28 -8.11
N VAL A 114 -4.47 -15.50 -7.66
CA VAL A 114 -5.09 -14.41 -8.41
C VAL A 114 -4.80 -13.07 -7.73
N SER A 115 -5.05 -11.97 -8.46
CA SER A 115 -5.03 -10.63 -7.86
C SER A 115 -6.07 -10.53 -6.75
N LYS A 116 -5.68 -9.92 -5.63
CA LYS A 116 -6.49 -9.78 -4.43
C LYS A 116 -6.38 -8.37 -3.86
N GLU A 117 -7.48 -7.88 -3.32
CA GLU A 117 -7.53 -6.54 -2.72
C GLU A 117 -6.60 -6.48 -1.51
N ILE A 118 -5.77 -5.43 -1.45
CA ILE A 118 -4.97 -5.16 -0.25
C ILE A 118 -5.82 -4.31 0.68
N HIS A 119 -6.16 -4.86 1.85
CA HIS A 119 -6.92 -4.15 2.86
C HIS A 119 -6.06 -3.17 3.67
N SER A 120 -4.82 -3.56 3.99
CA SER A 120 -3.92 -2.71 4.76
C SER A 120 -2.45 -2.98 4.49
N ILE A 121 -1.65 -1.94 4.67
CA ILE A 121 -0.19 -2.01 4.68
C ILE A 121 0.37 -1.39 5.96
N SER A 122 1.52 -1.91 6.41
CA SER A 122 2.21 -1.37 7.58
C SER A 122 3.73 -1.52 7.50
N VAL A 123 4.46 -0.42 7.50
CA VAL A 123 5.92 -0.35 7.66
C VAL A 123 6.29 -0.81 9.06
N ASN A 124 7.25 -1.71 9.15
CA ASN A 124 7.82 -2.12 10.42
C ASN A 124 8.68 -0.97 11.00
N PRO A 125 8.31 -0.36 12.14
CA PRO A 125 9.04 0.78 12.68
C PRO A 125 10.45 0.42 13.17
N SER A 126 10.70 -0.85 13.53
CA SER A 126 12.02 -1.33 13.96
C SER A 126 12.91 -1.74 12.77
N SER A 127 12.29 -2.04 11.62
CA SER A 127 12.97 -2.47 10.40
C SER A 127 12.30 -1.83 9.17
N PRO A 128 12.49 -0.54 8.90
CA PRO A 128 11.66 0.21 7.94
C PRO A 128 11.74 -0.24 6.48
N HIS A 129 12.72 -1.09 6.14
CA HIS A 129 12.80 -1.78 4.85
C HIS A 129 11.69 -2.83 4.66
N GLN A 130 10.96 -3.21 5.71
CA GLN A 130 9.90 -4.20 5.68
C GLN A 130 8.53 -3.52 5.65
N LEU A 131 7.76 -3.85 4.62
CA LEU A 131 6.36 -3.45 4.46
C LEU A 131 5.46 -4.67 4.58
N ALA A 132 4.69 -4.75 5.66
CA ALA A 132 3.66 -5.76 5.81
C ALA A 132 2.43 -5.43 4.93
N PHE A 133 1.75 -6.46 4.44
CA PHE A 133 0.46 -6.33 3.74
C PHE A 133 -0.53 -7.37 4.25
N HIS A 134 -1.82 -7.07 4.12
CA HIS A 134 -2.94 -7.96 4.40
C HIS A 134 -3.95 -7.94 3.25
N LEU A 135 -4.32 -9.11 2.75
CA LEU A 135 -5.24 -9.31 1.64
C LEU A 135 -6.66 -9.61 2.13
N ASP A 136 -7.65 -9.38 1.27
CA ASP A 136 -9.07 -9.61 1.53
C ASP A 136 -9.47 -11.08 1.75
N ASP A 137 -8.63 -12.03 1.32
CA ASP A 137 -8.79 -13.46 1.54
C ASP A 137 -8.06 -13.97 2.81
N GLY A 138 -7.51 -13.05 3.60
CA GLY A 138 -6.82 -13.33 4.86
C GLY A 138 -5.34 -13.68 4.71
N TRP A 139 -4.81 -13.75 3.49
CA TRP A 139 -3.37 -13.88 3.29
C TRP A 139 -2.65 -12.62 3.79
N SER A 140 -1.44 -12.80 4.29
CA SER A 140 -0.62 -11.68 4.76
C SER A 140 0.85 -11.96 4.49
N GLY A 141 1.67 -10.93 4.47
CA GLY A 141 3.09 -11.13 4.25
C GLY A 141 3.89 -9.87 4.44
N VAL A 142 5.17 -9.96 4.12
CA VAL A 142 6.13 -8.86 4.24
C VAL A 142 6.94 -8.75 2.96
N VAL A 143 6.99 -7.55 2.41
CA VAL A 143 7.84 -7.17 1.27
C VAL A 143 9.06 -6.41 1.79
N ASP A 144 10.25 -6.75 1.30
CA ASP A 144 11.44 -5.90 1.41
C ASP A 144 11.36 -4.82 0.33
N ILE A 145 11.21 -3.57 0.74
CA ILE A 145 10.98 -2.42 -0.13
C ILE A 145 12.18 -2.17 -1.05
N TYR A 146 13.41 -2.36 -0.56
CA TYR A 146 14.62 -2.08 -1.33
C TYR A 146 14.93 -3.18 -2.33
N LYS A 147 14.68 -4.43 -1.95
CA LYS A 147 14.85 -5.58 -2.85
C LYS A 147 13.64 -5.80 -3.76
N THR A 148 12.50 -5.19 -3.45
CA THR A 148 11.21 -5.36 -4.13
C THR A 148 10.76 -6.82 -4.17
N GLN A 149 10.93 -7.54 -3.05
CA GLN A 149 10.72 -8.98 -2.95
C GLN A 149 9.93 -9.36 -1.71
N LEU A 150 9.12 -10.41 -1.82
CA LEU A 150 8.49 -11.06 -0.67
C LEU A 150 9.56 -11.74 0.19
N THR A 151 9.50 -11.49 1.49
CA THR A 151 10.38 -12.12 2.48
C THR A 151 9.64 -13.16 3.31
N HIS A 152 8.36 -12.91 3.61
CA HIS A 152 7.52 -13.76 4.42
C HIS A 152 6.11 -13.76 3.85
N VAL A 153 5.44 -14.90 3.94
CA VAL A 153 4.03 -15.06 3.57
C VAL A 153 3.37 -15.96 4.60
N HIS A 154 2.18 -15.58 5.03
CA HIS A 154 1.28 -16.35 5.88
C HIS A 154 -0.01 -16.58 5.08
N CYS A 155 -0.28 -17.85 4.79
CA CYS A 155 -1.44 -18.30 4.03
C CYS A 155 -2.34 -19.11 4.97
N PRO A 156 -3.34 -18.50 5.62
CA PRO A 156 -4.23 -19.26 6.50
C PRO A 156 -5.04 -20.28 5.69
N PRO A 157 -5.46 -21.40 6.31
CA PRO A 157 -6.34 -22.36 5.65
C PRO A 157 -7.63 -21.71 5.13
N PRO A 158 -8.20 -22.23 4.04
CA PRO A 158 -9.46 -21.75 3.49
C PRO A 158 -10.57 -21.73 4.55
N ALA A 159 -11.44 -20.72 4.52
CA ALA A 159 -12.47 -20.54 5.56
C ALA A 159 -13.46 -21.71 5.68
N TRP A 160 -13.75 -22.42 4.59
CA TRP A 160 -14.63 -23.59 4.58
C TRP A 160 -14.07 -24.79 5.34
N LEU A 161 -12.76 -24.82 5.62
CA LEU A 161 -12.13 -25.92 6.37
C LEU A 161 -12.47 -25.87 7.87
N ASN A 162 -12.90 -24.71 8.39
CA ASN A 162 -13.32 -24.51 9.78
C ASN A 162 -14.85 -24.58 9.98
N GLY A 163 -15.62 -25.04 8.97
CA GLY A 163 -17.06 -25.27 9.11
C GLY A 163 -17.95 -24.01 9.13
N SER A 164 -17.39 -22.81 8.95
CA SER A 164 -18.16 -21.57 8.76
C SER A 164 -18.12 -21.16 7.29
N SER A 165 -19.28 -21.17 6.64
CA SER A 165 -19.49 -20.70 5.26
C SER A 165 -20.05 -19.27 5.20
N ASN A 166 -19.99 -18.50 6.30
CA ASN A 166 -20.51 -17.14 6.31
C ASN A 166 -19.46 -16.15 5.80
N SER A 167 -19.78 -15.37 4.77
CA SER A 167 -18.86 -14.37 4.21
C SER A 167 -18.51 -13.25 5.20
N ALA A 168 -19.33 -13.04 6.24
CA ALA A 168 -19.05 -12.12 7.34
C ALA A 168 -17.83 -12.55 8.19
N ASP A 169 -17.54 -13.85 8.29
CA ASP A 169 -16.39 -14.36 9.06
C ASP A 169 -15.05 -14.19 8.33
N LEU A 170 -15.07 -14.00 7.00
CA LEU A 170 -13.89 -13.67 6.21
C LEU A 170 -13.38 -12.25 6.52
N ILE A 171 -14.30 -11.31 6.74
CA ILE A 171 -14.02 -9.90 7.02
C ILE A 171 -13.49 -9.69 8.45
N LEU A 172 -13.79 -10.62 9.36
CA LEU A 172 -13.46 -10.54 10.79
C LEU A 172 -12.14 -11.22 11.17
N ARG A 173 -11.36 -11.75 10.22
CA ARG A 173 -10.05 -12.32 10.53
C ARG A 173 -9.08 -11.19 10.91
N LYS A 174 -8.98 -10.95 12.22
CA LYS A 174 -8.00 -10.06 12.82
C LYS A 174 -6.60 -10.45 12.30
N PRO A 175 -5.80 -9.52 11.74
CA PRO A 175 -4.43 -9.83 11.37
C PRO A 175 -3.69 -10.37 12.59
N SER A 176 -2.96 -11.46 12.41
CA SER A 176 -2.30 -12.23 13.49
C SER A 176 -1.28 -11.43 14.31
N TRP A 177 -0.91 -10.23 13.86
CA TRP A 177 -0.04 -9.30 14.55
C TRP A 177 -0.75 -8.43 15.59
N LEU A 178 -2.08 -8.45 15.65
CA LEU A 178 -2.81 -7.80 16.73
C LEU A 178 -2.95 -8.77 17.92
N PRO A 179 -2.65 -8.35 19.16
CA PRO A 179 -2.74 -9.22 20.32
C PRO A 179 -4.15 -9.81 20.45
N THR A 180 -4.24 -11.11 20.73
CA THR A 180 -5.48 -11.74 21.17
C THR A 180 -5.71 -11.32 22.62
N SER A 181 -6.62 -10.38 22.82
CA SER A 181 -7.17 -10.03 24.13
C SER A 181 -7.91 -11.20 24.75
#